data_AF-N1UQE0-F1
#
_entry.id   AF-N1UQE0-F1
#
_cell.length_a   1.000
_cell.length_b   1.000
_cell.length_c   1.000
_cell.angle_alpha   90.00
_cell.angle_beta   90.00
_cell.angle_gamma   90.00
#
_symmetry.space_group_name_H-M   'P 1'
#
loop_
_entity.id
_entity.type
_entity.pdbx_description
1 polymer ?
#
loop_
_entity_poly.entity_id
_entity_poly.type
_entity_poly.pdbx_seq_one_letter_code
_entity_poly.pdbx_strand_id
1 'polypeptide(L)'
;MLTTFKNIFRIPELRQKIIFTLSMLLLFRMGTHITIPGINPVVVAGIANDPSSEGLLGMVDLFAGGALLKFSIFALGIMPYISSSIVMQLFMVLVPALQKLQKEGEEGRKKSVNILSMEP
;
A
#
# COMPACT_ATOMS: atom_id res chain seq x y z
N MET A 1 11.64 -23.57 -16.46
CA MET A 1 11.56 -22.19 -15.94
C MET A 1 10.94 -21.25 -16.98
N LEU A 2 11.58 -20.98 -18.13
CA LEU A 2 10.99 -20.11 -19.18
C LEU A 2 9.65 -20.62 -19.76
N THR A 3 9.50 -21.94 -19.90
CA THR A 3 8.25 -22.58 -20.35
C THR A 3 7.08 -22.34 -19.40
N THR A 4 7.36 -22.23 -18.09
CA THR A 4 6.36 -21.91 -17.07
C THR A 4 5.81 -20.50 -17.27
N PHE A 5 6.68 -19.50 -17.48
CA PHE A 5 6.26 -18.13 -17.79
C PHE A 5 5.47 -18.05 -19.11
N LYS A 6 5.83 -18.83 -20.12
CA LYS A 6 5.08 -18.89 -21.39
C LYS A 6 3.70 -19.55 -21.23
N ASN A 7 3.58 -20.53 -20.34
CA ASN A 7 2.31 -21.21 -20.06
C ASN A 7 1.34 -20.36 -19.24
N ILE A 8 1.83 -19.43 -18.42
CA ILE A 8 1.01 -18.45 -17.68
C ILE A 8 0.09 -17.67 -18.64
N PHE A 9 0.59 -17.28 -19.81
CA PHE A 9 -0.19 -16.55 -20.82
C PHE A 9 -1.15 -17.45 -21.62
N ARG A 10 -1.00 -18.78 -21.55
CA ARG A 10 -1.88 -19.75 -22.22
C ARG A 10 -3.13 -20.07 -21.40
N ILE A 11 -3.04 -19.98 -20.07
CA ILE A 11 -4.16 -20.27 -19.18
C ILE A 11 -5.06 -19.01 -19.10
N PRO A 12 -6.32 -19.08 -19.56
CA PRO A 12 -7.18 -17.91 -19.64
C PRO A 12 -7.44 -17.26 -18.26
N GLU A 13 -7.58 -18.05 -17.20
CA GLU A 13 -7.74 -17.55 -15.83
C GLU A 13 -6.52 -16.76 -15.34
N LEU A 14 -5.30 -17.26 -15.56
CA LEU A 14 -4.08 -16.56 -15.14
C LEU A 14 -3.89 -15.26 -15.91
N ARG A 15 -4.15 -15.28 -17.22
CA ARG A 15 -4.11 -14.08 -18.06
C ARG A 15 -5.09 -13.02 -17.55
N GLN A 16 -6.31 -13.41 -17.17
CA GLN A 16 -7.32 -12.48 -16.63
C GLN A 16 -6.87 -11.86 -15.31
N LYS A 17 -6.29 -12.66 -14.39
CA LYS A 17 -5.72 -12.14 -13.13
C LYS A 17 -4.58 -11.15 -13.37
N ILE A 18 -3.68 -11.46 -14.30
CA ILE A 18 -2.55 -10.58 -14.65
C ILE A 18 -3.04 -9.25 -15.21
N ILE A 19 -3.99 -9.28 -16.15
CA ILE A 19 -4.59 -8.07 -16.72
C ILE A 19 -5.28 -7.25 -15.62
N PHE A 20 -6.01 -7.90 -14.71
CA PHE A 20 -6.65 -7.23 -13.59
C PHE A 20 -5.62 -6.53 -12.68
N THR A 21 -4.56 -7.23 -12.26
CA THR A 21 -3.50 -6.64 -11.43
C THR A 21 -2.80 -5.48 -12.15
N LEU A 22 -2.46 -5.65 -13.43
CA LEU A 22 -1.88 -4.57 -14.25
C LEU A 22 -2.82 -3.36 -14.35
N SER A 23 -4.12 -3.59 -14.53
CA SER A 23 -5.12 -2.52 -14.59
C SER A 23 -5.23 -1.77 -13.26
N MET A 24 -5.22 -2.45 -12.12
CA MET A 24 -5.19 -1.81 -10.80
C MET A 24 -3.91 -0.99 -10.59
N LEU A 25 -2.74 -1.50 -11.01
CA LEU A 25 -1.48 -0.74 -10.93
C LEU A 25 -1.52 0.53 -11.79
N LEU A 26 -2.12 0.45 -12.97
CA LEU A 26 -2.29 1.60 -13.86
C LEU A 26 -3.22 2.64 -13.24
N LEU A 27 -4.35 2.22 -12.68
CA LEU A 27 -5.27 3.08 -11.94
C LEU A 27 -4.60 3.75 -10.73
N PHE A 28 -3.84 2.98 -9.93
CA PHE A 28 -3.04 3.52 -8.84
C PHE A 28 -2.06 4.58 -9.36
N ARG A 29 -1.35 4.29 -10.45
CA ARG A 29 -0.40 5.24 -11.04
C ARG A 29 -1.08 6.52 -11.53
N MET A 30 -2.23 6.43 -12.17
CA MET A 30 -3.02 7.60 -12.55
C MET A 30 -3.45 8.41 -11.31
N GLY A 31 -3.84 7.73 -10.24
CA GLY A 31 -4.15 8.34 -8.95
C GLY A 31 -3.00 9.15 -8.35
N THR A 32 -1.76 8.68 -8.49
CA THR A 32 -0.57 9.43 -8.00
C THR A 32 -0.31 10.74 -8.75
N HIS A 33 -0.93 10.97 -9.90
CA HIS A 33 -0.86 12.24 -10.62
C HIS A 33 -1.92 13.24 -10.17
N ILE A 34 -2.93 12.81 -9.42
CA ILE A 34 -3.98 13.69 -8.90
C ILE A 34 -3.49 14.28 -7.59
N THR A 35 -3.11 15.55 -7.62
CA THR A 35 -2.67 16.32 -6.45
C THR A 35 -3.86 16.73 -5.60
N ILE A 36 -3.68 16.73 -4.28
CA ILE A 36 -4.74 17.17 -3.35
C ILE A 36 -4.99 18.68 -3.56
N PRO A 37 -6.26 19.12 -3.68
CA PRO A 37 -6.58 20.53 -3.82
C PRO A 37 -6.16 21.30 -2.56
N GLY A 38 -5.53 22.47 -2.75
CA GLY A 38 -5.05 23.32 -1.65
C GLY A 38 -3.53 23.24 -1.39
N ILE A 39 -2.79 22.46 -2.19
CA ILE A 39 -1.33 22.38 -2.10
C ILE A 39 -0.69 23.20 -3.22
N ASN A 40 0.31 24.01 -2.88
CA ASN A 40 1.05 24.81 -3.85
C ASN A 40 2.13 23.94 -4.55
N PRO A 41 1.97 23.64 -5.85
CA PRO A 41 2.90 22.77 -6.57
C PRO A 41 4.33 23.36 -6.65
N VAL A 42 4.49 24.67 -6.55
CA VAL A 42 5.80 25.34 -6.58
C VAL A 42 6.61 25.02 -5.31
N VAL A 43 5.96 25.00 -4.15
CA VAL A 43 6.61 24.67 -2.87
C VAL A 43 6.99 23.19 -2.84
N VAL A 44 6.10 22.33 -3.31
CA VAL A 44 6.34 20.87 -3.40
C VAL A 44 7.49 20.55 -4.35
N ALA A 45 7.54 21.20 -5.51
CA ALA A 45 8.67 21.09 -6.43
C ALA A 45 9.98 21.60 -5.81
N GLY A 46 9.92 22.66 -4.99
CA GLY A 46 11.10 23.14 -4.24
C GLY A 46 11.65 22.09 -3.27
N ILE A 47 10.76 21.40 -2.54
CA ILE A 47 11.15 20.33 -1.61
C ILE A 47 11.70 19.11 -2.35
N ALA A 48 11.09 18.72 -3.47
CA ALA A 48 11.52 17.57 -4.26
C ALA A 48 12.88 17.79 -4.97
N ASN A 49 13.27 19.04 -5.23
CA ASN A 49 14.54 19.39 -5.86
C ASN A 49 15.64 19.75 -4.85
N ASP A 50 15.33 19.78 -3.55
CA ASP A 50 16.32 20.05 -2.51
C ASP A 50 17.22 18.81 -2.33
N PRO A 51 18.56 18.90 -2.48
CA PRO A 51 19.46 17.78 -2.27
C PRO A 51 19.35 17.15 -0.87
N SER A 52 18.90 17.92 0.12
CA SER A 52 18.66 17.40 1.48
C SER A 52 17.43 16.49 1.58
N SER A 53 16.54 16.54 0.59
CA SER A 53 15.36 15.67 0.49
C SER A 53 15.67 14.24 0.03
N GLU A 54 16.85 13.98 -0.56
CA GLU A 54 17.30 12.63 -0.96
C GLU A 54 17.59 11.70 0.24
N GLY A 55 17.64 12.24 1.46
CA GLY A 55 17.84 11.46 2.68
C GLY A 55 16.60 10.66 3.10
N LEU A 56 16.23 10.77 4.38
CA LEU A 56 15.09 10.03 4.94
C LEU A 56 13.78 10.29 4.16
N LEU A 57 13.55 11.53 3.71
CA LEU A 57 12.34 11.90 2.98
C LEU A 57 12.24 11.17 1.63
N GLY A 58 13.35 11.07 0.89
CA GLY A 58 13.44 10.31 -0.35
C GLY A 58 13.19 8.81 -0.11
N MET A 59 13.75 8.24 0.94
CA MET A 59 13.43 6.85 1.33
C MET A 59 11.94 6.64 1.58
N VAL A 60 11.29 7.55 2.32
CA VAL A 60 9.85 7.48 2.59
C VAL A 60 9.04 7.63 1.31
N ASP A 61 9.43 8.51 0.39
CA ASP A 61 8.77 8.68 -0.91
C ASP A 61 8.94 7.47 -1.84
N LEU A 62 10.07 6.75 -1.78
CA LEU A 62 10.26 5.48 -2.49
C LEU A 62 9.24 4.43 -2.03
N PHE A 63 8.99 4.32 -0.72
CA PHE A 63 7.94 3.44 -0.18
C PHE A 63 6.52 3.92 -0.56
N ALA A 64 6.33 5.23 -0.77
CA ALA A 64 5.10 5.80 -1.28
C ALA A 64 4.94 5.69 -2.81
N GLY A 65 5.96 5.26 -3.55
CA GLY A 65 5.93 5.16 -5.02
C GLY A 65 6.06 6.49 -5.77
N GLY A 66 6.66 7.51 -5.15
CA GLY A 66 6.80 8.85 -5.73
C GLY A 66 5.57 9.74 -5.54
N ALA A 67 4.65 9.32 -4.65
CA ALA A 67 3.38 9.96 -4.40
C ALA A 67 3.45 11.05 -3.31
N LEU A 68 4.46 10.97 -2.43
CA LEU A 68 4.63 11.87 -1.28
C LEU A 68 5.21 13.19 -1.74
N LEU A 69 6.29 13.16 -2.53
CA LEU A 69 6.91 14.35 -3.12
C LEU A 69 6.03 15.06 -4.17
N LYS A 70 4.88 14.49 -4.51
CA LYS A 70 3.86 15.12 -5.37
C LYS A 70 2.59 15.50 -4.61
N PHE A 71 2.51 15.16 -3.32
CA PHE A 71 1.32 15.30 -2.50
C PHE A 71 0.04 14.87 -3.23
N SER A 72 0.08 13.66 -3.79
CA SER A 72 -1.07 13.07 -4.45
C SER A 72 -2.12 12.61 -3.44
N ILE A 73 -3.33 12.30 -3.90
CA ILE A 73 -4.38 11.68 -3.05
C ILE A 73 -3.85 10.40 -2.37
N PHE A 74 -2.90 9.71 -2.99
CA PHE A 74 -2.23 8.52 -2.45
C PHE A 74 -0.86 8.82 -1.86
N ALA A 75 -0.62 10.02 -1.31
CA ALA A 75 0.69 10.46 -0.82
C ALA A 75 1.35 9.51 0.19
N LEU A 76 0.56 8.84 1.04
CA LEU A 76 1.05 7.84 2.00
C LEU A 76 0.98 6.40 1.47
N GLY A 77 0.38 6.19 0.29
CA GLY A 77 0.23 4.89 -0.35
C GLY A 77 -0.35 3.83 0.59
N ILE A 78 0.31 2.67 0.64
CA ILE A 78 -0.05 1.54 1.49
C ILE A 78 0.53 1.63 2.92
N MET A 79 1.33 2.66 3.22
CA MET A 79 2.02 2.77 4.53
C MET A 79 1.08 2.81 5.74
N PRO A 80 -0.07 3.51 5.72
CA PRO A 80 -1.00 3.49 6.86
C PRO A 80 -1.48 2.07 7.18
N TYR A 81 -1.77 1.27 6.15
CA TYR A 81 -2.18 -0.12 6.31
C TYR A 81 -1.05 -1.00 6.87
N ILE A 82 0.17 -0.85 6.36
CA ILE A 82 1.35 -1.58 6.88
C ILE A 82 1.58 -1.24 8.35
N SER A 83 1.56 0.05 8.69
CA SER A 83 1.76 0.53 10.06
C SER A 83 0.69 -0.03 11.00
N SER A 84 -0.59 0.11 10.64
CA SER A 84 -1.69 -0.46 11.42
C SER A 84 -1.55 -1.97 11.59
N SER A 85 -1.14 -2.70 10.54
CA SER A 85 -0.96 -4.16 10.62
C SER A 85 0.13 -4.54 11.63
N ILE A 86 1.25 -3.80 11.65
CA ILE A 86 2.33 -4.03 12.61
C ILE A 86 1.84 -3.71 14.03
N VAL A 87 1.14 -2.59 14.20
CA VAL A 87 0.55 -2.20 15.49
C VAL A 87 -0.40 -3.29 15.98
N MET A 88 -1.32 -3.78 15.14
CA MET A 88 -2.23 -4.85 15.51
C MET A 88 -1.52 -6.17 15.82
N GLN A 89 -0.44 -6.49 15.11
CA GLN A 89 0.39 -7.65 15.43
C GLN A 89 1.02 -7.53 16.81
N LEU A 90 1.50 -6.34 17.19
CA LEU A 90 2.04 -6.07 18.52
C LEU A 90 0.94 -6.09 19.60
N PHE A 91 -0.22 -5.48 19.33
CA PHE A 91 -1.38 -5.48 20.24
C PHE A 91 -1.93 -6.89 20.46
N MET A 92 -1.92 -7.75 19.44
CA MET A 92 -2.29 -9.16 19.59
C MET A 92 -1.38 -9.88 20.57
N VAL A 93 -0.10 -9.51 20.70
CA VAL A 93 0.80 -10.10 21.71
C VAL A 93 0.50 -9.56 23.10
N LEU A 94 0.13 -8.29 23.23
CA LEU A 94 -0.05 -7.61 24.52
C LEU A 94 -1.44 -7.82 25.13
N VAL A 95 -2.48 -8.00 24.32
CA VAL A 95 -3.89 -8.08 24.77
C VAL A 95 -4.39 -9.53 24.72
N PRO A 96 -4.68 -10.17 25.86
CA PRO A 96 -5.07 -11.58 25.91
C PRO A 96 -6.42 -11.87 25.23
N ALA A 97 -7.32 -10.87 25.13
CA ALA A 97 -8.55 -10.99 24.36
C ALA A 97 -8.30 -11.11 22.85
N LEU A 98 -7.32 -10.36 22.33
CA LEU A 98 -6.93 -10.41 20.92
C LEU A 98 -6.08 -11.67 20.60
N GLN A 99 -5.33 -12.21 21.58
CA GLN A 99 -4.66 -13.51 21.45
C GLN A 99 -5.66 -14.66 21.25
N LYS A 100 -6.82 -14.61 21.91
CA LYS A 100 -7.87 -15.62 21.74
C LYS A 100 -8.43 -15.58 20.32
N LEU A 101 -8.70 -14.38 19.80
CA LEU A 101 -9.08 -14.21 18.38
C LEU A 101 -8.00 -14.75 17.45
N GLN A 102 -6.71 -14.50 17.71
CA GLN A 102 -5.64 -15.10 16.90
C GLN A 102 -5.63 -16.64 16.93
N LYS A 103 -6.05 -17.25 18.04
CA LYS A 103 -6.16 -18.71 18.23
C LYS A 103 -7.42 -19.34 17.63
N GLU A 104 -8.45 -18.54 17.30
CA GLU A 104 -9.69 -18.98 16.65
C GLU A 104 -9.52 -19.30 15.14
N GLY A 105 -8.30 -19.24 14.61
CA GLY A 105 -8.00 -19.67 13.24
C GLY A 105 -8.50 -18.69 12.18
N GLU A 106 -9.22 -19.17 11.16
CA GLU A 106 -9.65 -18.33 10.01
C GLU A 106 -10.64 -17.23 10.40
N GLU A 107 -11.58 -17.48 11.32
CA GLU A 107 -12.58 -16.49 11.72
C GLU A 107 -11.97 -15.33 12.52
N GLY A 108 -11.07 -15.64 13.45
CA GLY A 108 -10.37 -14.62 14.21
C GLY A 108 -9.39 -13.81 13.35
N ARG A 109 -8.79 -14.43 12.33
CA ARG A 109 -7.95 -13.71 11.35
C ARG A 109 -8.77 -12.74 10.49
N LYS A 110 -10.00 -13.12 10.10
CA LYS A 110 -10.94 -12.21 9.41
C LYS A 110 -11.37 -11.05 10.32
N LYS A 111 -11.69 -11.30 11.59
CA LYS A 111 -12.01 -10.24 12.56
C LYS A 111 -10.85 -9.27 12.78
N SER A 112 -9.63 -9.76 12.92
CA SER A 112 -8.45 -8.90 13.06
C SER A 112 -8.22 -8.02 11.83
N VAL A 113 -8.51 -8.55 10.63
CA VAL A 113 -8.46 -7.75 9.38
C VAL A 113 -9.61 -6.75 9.32
N ASN A 114 -10.84 -7.09 9.70
CA ASN A 114 -11.96 -6.12 9.73
C ASN A 114 -11.69 -4.97 10.71
N ILE A 115 -11.14 -5.27 11.89
CA ILE A 115 -10.69 -4.25 12.85
C ILE A 115 -9.62 -3.35 12.23
N LEU A 116 -8.73 -3.93 11.43
CA LEU A 116 -7.68 -3.20 10.70
C LEU A 116 -8.23 -2.30 9.59
N SER A 117 -9.26 -2.77 8.89
CA SER A 117 -9.89 -2.09 7.76
C SER A 117 -10.88 -1.00 8.19
N MET A 118 -11.20 -0.89 9.48
CA MET A 118 -12.26 -0.01 10.01
C MET A 118 -13.58 -0.20 9.24
N GLU A 119 -13.85 -1.42 8.77
CA GLU A 119 -15.16 -1.79 8.22
C GLU A 119 -16.09 -2.14 9.38
N PRO A 120 -17.32 -1.57 9.42
CA PRO A 120 -18.28 -1.83 10.49
C PRO A 120 -18.78 -3.28 10.53
#